data_AF-A0AAV9FKK7-F1
#
_entry.id   AF-A0AAV9FKK7-F1
#
_cell.length_a   1.000
_cell.length_b   1.000
_cell.length_c   1.000
_cell.angle_alpha   90.00
_cell.angle_beta   90.00
_cell.angle_gamma   90.00
#
_symmetry.space_group_name_H-M   'P 1'
#
loop_
_entity.id
_entity.type
_entity.pdbx_description
1 polymer ?
#
loop_
_entity_poly.entity_id
_entity_poly.type
_entity_poly.pdbx_seq_one_letter_code
_entity_poly.pdbx_strand_id
1 'polypeptide(L)'
;MALESWLVKVRTVLTTGLDSLLRPSKDAVADSRRLTKVPPPPPSSSTKIGVLSFEVASLMSKLLHIWRSLSSLTLSSVATDGVLRIVSSDPDLLLSLSLAEISDSLRLSSASLLRLSLLCSHPTLRRFPSLFSHLERSGSPDPNHHHRWILSSKEMDVKSKRMDCFVSSTTSLYKKMEELSEAEHVIRRFSHQIETLNDAQRRVLYLKQEVKYLKETSLWGKSFDSAVSLLAPFTFTLLYRIGRAFRLSEEDPPPAPPRISVSSAVHPSPPQSPAIEKRRGVFELGSAILSPPLSTLGFAGLGLHYANLIVVIERMVRSPRLIGSDARDDLYGMLTGSLRAALRERLRGVATVGAGDAGLAEEWRSAVARILDWLSPLAHAMIRWQADRSFDRRRSSAADAGRGRRRWRRRGST
;
A
#
# COMPACT_ATOMS: atom_id res chain seq x y z
N MET A 1 15.33 -4.84 14.13
CA MET A 1 15.67 -6.02 13.30
C MET A 1 15.09 -7.33 13.86
N ALA A 2 15.14 -7.60 15.17
CA ALA A 2 14.55 -8.83 15.76
C ALA A 2 13.00 -8.83 15.79
N LEU A 3 12.38 -7.68 16.04
CA LEU A 3 10.93 -7.45 16.04
C LEU A 3 10.27 -7.78 14.69
N GLU A 4 10.92 -7.37 13.60
CA GLU A 4 10.50 -7.66 12.22
C GLU A 4 10.65 -9.15 11.87
N SER A 5 11.73 -9.80 12.33
CA SER A 5 11.96 -11.24 12.11
C SER A 5 10.92 -12.11 12.83
N TRP A 6 10.54 -11.71 14.06
CA TRP A 6 9.55 -12.43 14.85
C TRP A 6 8.11 -12.13 14.41
N LEU A 7 7.79 -10.88 14.04
CA LEU A 7 6.52 -10.52 13.39
C LEU A 7 6.32 -11.29 12.09
N VAL A 8 7.37 -11.47 11.28
CA VAL A 8 7.30 -12.31 10.07
C VAL A 8 7.01 -13.77 10.43
N LYS A 9 7.66 -14.34 11.45
CA LYS A 9 7.40 -15.73 11.90
C LYS A 9 5.97 -15.91 12.44
N VAL A 10 5.52 -15.05 13.35
CA VAL A 10 4.16 -15.09 13.91
C VAL A 10 3.10 -14.87 12.82
N ARG A 11 3.37 -13.98 11.86
CA ARG A 11 2.49 -13.70 10.71
C ARG A 11 2.42 -14.86 9.71
N THR A 12 3.51 -15.59 9.48
CA THR A 12 3.45 -16.83 8.69
C THR A 12 2.59 -17.89 9.35
N VAL A 13 2.62 -18.02 10.68
CA VAL A 13 1.76 -18.95 11.42
C VAL A 13 0.28 -18.50 11.37
N LEU A 14 0.01 -17.20 11.39
CA LEU A 14 -1.36 -16.66 11.36
C LEU A 14 -2.03 -16.69 9.98
N THR A 15 -1.27 -16.43 8.91
CA THR A 15 -1.76 -16.64 7.54
C THR A 15 -2.16 -18.10 7.32
N THR A 16 -1.50 -19.06 7.97
CA THR A 16 -1.88 -20.47 7.93
C THR A 16 -3.11 -20.80 8.77
N GLY A 17 -3.41 -20.00 9.79
CA GLY A 17 -4.66 -20.07 10.57
C GLY A 17 -5.88 -19.60 9.77
N LEU A 18 -5.74 -18.52 8.98
CA LEU A 18 -6.80 -18.03 8.09
C LEU A 18 -7.20 -19.08 7.02
N ASP A 19 -6.21 -19.74 6.42
CA ASP A 19 -6.42 -20.83 5.45
C ASP A 19 -7.03 -22.09 6.10
N SER A 20 -6.82 -22.31 7.40
CA SER A 20 -7.42 -23.43 8.14
C SER A 20 -8.90 -23.22 8.45
N LEU A 21 -9.30 -21.98 8.75
CA LEU A 21 -10.70 -21.60 9.00
C LEU A 21 -11.53 -21.55 7.70
N LEU A 22 -10.89 -21.43 6.54
CA LEU A 22 -11.52 -21.43 5.22
C LEU A 22 -11.60 -22.81 4.55
N ARG A 23 -11.14 -23.89 5.23
CA ARG A 23 -11.13 -25.25 4.66
C ARG A 23 -12.43 -26.00 5.03
N PRO A 24 -13.19 -26.55 4.06
CA PRO A 24 -14.31 -27.43 4.39
C PRO A 24 -13.81 -28.73 5.04
N SER A 25 -14.53 -29.20 6.05
CA SER A 25 -14.24 -30.46 6.76
C SER A 25 -14.20 -31.65 5.78
N LYS A 26 -13.32 -32.61 6.03
CA LYS A 26 -13.05 -33.78 5.18
C LYS A 26 -14.16 -34.84 5.20
N ASP A 27 -15.19 -34.68 6.03
CA ASP A 27 -16.25 -35.68 6.18
C ASP A 27 -17.39 -35.51 5.14
N ALA A 28 -17.27 -34.55 4.21
CA ALA A 28 -18.26 -34.30 3.16
C ALA A 28 -17.85 -34.87 1.78
N VAL A 29 -17.00 -35.90 1.73
CA VAL A 29 -16.42 -36.46 0.48
C VAL A 29 -17.18 -37.72 0.02
N ALA A 30 -18.51 -37.71 0.13
CA ALA A 30 -19.36 -38.73 -0.49
C ALA A 30 -20.61 -38.07 -1.08
N ASP A 31 -20.42 -37.16 -2.03
CA ASP A 31 -21.27 -37.09 -3.23
C ASP A 31 -20.76 -36.02 -4.20
N SER A 32 -20.00 -36.47 -5.19
CA SER A 32 -19.60 -35.64 -6.33
C SER A 32 -20.65 -35.76 -7.44
N ARG A 33 -21.46 -34.72 -7.62
CA ARG A 33 -21.91 -34.20 -8.93
C ARG A 33 -22.86 -33.00 -8.75
N ARG A 34 -22.31 -31.78 -8.81
CA ARG A 34 -22.91 -30.57 -9.42
C ARG A 34 -21.96 -29.37 -9.25
N LEU A 35 -21.67 -28.69 -10.36
CA LEU A 35 -21.03 -27.37 -10.38
C LEU A 35 -21.97 -26.34 -9.74
N THR A 36 -21.75 -25.99 -8.48
CA THR A 36 -22.02 -24.66 -7.91
C THR A 36 -21.14 -24.51 -6.67
N LYS A 37 -20.21 -23.55 -6.70
CA LYS A 37 -19.28 -23.32 -5.58
C LYS A 37 -20.04 -22.58 -4.47
N VAL A 38 -20.69 -23.35 -3.60
CA VAL A 38 -21.43 -22.85 -2.43
C VAL A 38 -20.44 -22.21 -1.44
N PRO A 39 -20.65 -20.96 -0.99
CA PRO A 39 -19.82 -20.35 0.06
C PRO A 39 -20.01 -21.09 1.40
N PRO A 40 -19.01 -21.09 2.30
CA PRO A 40 -19.08 -21.85 3.56
C PRO A 40 -20.34 -21.51 4.37
N PRO A 41 -20.88 -22.48 5.15
CA PRO A 41 -22.06 -22.27 5.96
C PRO A 41 -21.87 -21.11 6.95
N PRO A 42 -22.94 -20.35 7.27
CA PRO A 42 -22.84 -19.22 8.19
C PRO A 42 -22.39 -19.72 9.57
N PRO A 43 -21.39 -19.08 10.20
CA PRO A 43 -21.02 -19.41 11.57
C PRO A 43 -22.17 -19.07 12.51
N SER A 44 -22.66 -20.07 13.26
CA SER A 44 -23.81 -19.99 14.18
C SER A 44 -23.54 -19.19 15.45
N SER A 45 -22.30 -18.72 15.65
CA SER A 45 -21.92 -17.80 16.73
C SER A 45 -20.95 -16.73 16.20
N SER A 46 -21.03 -15.51 16.75
CA SER A 46 -20.16 -14.41 16.32
C SER A 46 -18.70 -14.72 16.68
N THR A 47 -17.93 -15.18 15.70
CA THR A 47 -16.54 -15.59 15.93
C THR A 47 -15.70 -14.36 16.28
N LYS A 48 -14.95 -14.45 17.38
CA LYS A 48 -14.01 -13.38 17.80
C LYS A 48 -12.83 -13.30 16.85
N ILE A 49 -12.30 -12.10 16.65
CA ILE A 49 -11.14 -11.84 15.77
C ILE A 49 -9.87 -12.49 16.34
N GLY A 50 -9.67 -12.42 17.66
CA GLY A 50 -8.50 -13.01 18.32
C GLY A 50 -7.19 -12.47 17.76
N VAL A 51 -6.26 -13.35 17.40
CA VAL A 51 -4.91 -12.96 16.94
C VAL A 51 -4.92 -12.16 15.63
N LEU A 52 -5.97 -12.25 14.83
CA LEU A 52 -6.12 -11.43 13.61
C LEU A 52 -6.35 -9.94 13.94
N SER A 53 -6.48 -9.57 15.22
CA SER A 53 -6.69 -8.19 15.65
C SER A 53 -5.59 -7.26 15.16
N PHE A 54 -4.35 -7.74 15.10
CA PHE A 54 -3.20 -6.96 14.63
C PHE A 54 -3.25 -6.71 13.12
N GLU A 55 -3.72 -7.68 12.35
CA GLU A 55 -3.91 -7.51 10.90
C GLU A 55 -5.08 -6.57 10.62
N VAL A 56 -6.19 -6.72 11.35
CA VAL A 56 -7.35 -5.82 11.27
C VAL A 56 -6.99 -4.40 11.70
N ALA A 57 -6.19 -4.22 12.77
CA ALA A 57 -5.68 -2.92 13.19
C ALA A 57 -4.78 -2.30 12.12
N SER A 58 -3.86 -3.08 11.53
CA SER A 58 -3.03 -2.60 10.42
C SER A 58 -3.86 -2.18 9.21
N LEU A 59 -4.93 -2.92 8.88
CA LEU A 59 -5.87 -2.55 7.84
C LEU A 59 -6.60 -1.24 8.17
N MET A 60 -7.06 -1.08 9.42
CA MET A 60 -7.67 0.17 9.89
C MET A 60 -6.71 1.36 9.71
N SER A 61 -5.45 1.23 10.17
CA SER A 61 -4.45 2.29 10.02
C SER A 61 -4.20 2.66 8.56
N LYS A 62 -4.14 1.69 7.65
CA LYS A 62 -3.97 1.95 6.21
C LYS A 62 -5.14 2.71 5.61
N LEU A 63 -6.37 2.32 5.94
CA LEU A 63 -7.56 3.03 5.47
C LEU A 63 -7.65 4.45 6.03
N LEU A 64 -7.27 4.65 7.30
CA LEU A 64 -7.18 5.97 7.90
C LEU A 64 -6.13 6.86 7.22
N HIS A 65 -4.98 6.28 6.86
CA HIS A 65 -3.97 6.99 6.08
C HIS A 65 -4.50 7.38 4.70
N ILE A 66 -5.15 6.46 3.98
CA ILE A 66 -5.79 6.74 2.68
C ILE A 66 -6.83 7.85 2.81
N TRP A 67 -7.67 7.82 3.85
CA TRP A 67 -8.65 8.86 4.12
C TRP A 67 -8.01 10.24 4.31
N ARG A 68 -6.99 10.34 5.16
CA ARG A 68 -6.27 11.60 5.43
C ARG A 68 -5.56 12.10 4.18
N SER A 69 -4.90 11.21 3.43
CA SER A 69 -4.22 11.52 2.17
C SER A 69 -5.20 12.03 1.11
N LEU A 70 -6.35 11.38 0.94
CA LEU A 70 -7.38 11.83 -0.01
C LEU A 70 -8.00 13.18 0.39
N SER A 71 -8.16 13.43 1.69
CA SER A 71 -8.75 14.66 2.21
C SER A 71 -7.80 15.86 2.16
N SER A 72 -6.49 15.59 2.16
CA SER A 72 -5.42 16.61 2.07
C SER A 72 -4.79 16.70 0.68
N LEU A 73 -5.33 15.97 -0.30
CA LEU A 73 -4.83 15.98 -1.66
C LEU A 73 -5.11 17.34 -2.29
N THR A 74 -4.06 18.12 -2.50
CA THR A 74 -4.09 19.43 -3.13
C THR A 74 -2.98 19.48 -4.16
N LEU A 75 -3.10 20.33 -5.18
CA LEU A 75 -2.03 20.49 -6.17
C LEU A 75 -0.69 20.82 -5.49
N SER A 76 -0.72 21.70 -4.50
CA SER A 76 0.45 22.12 -3.72
C SER A 76 1.14 20.99 -2.95
N SER A 77 0.42 19.94 -2.55
CA SER A 77 1.03 18.81 -1.83
C SER A 77 1.76 17.85 -2.77
N VAL A 78 1.45 17.87 -4.07
CA VAL A 78 2.03 16.98 -5.10
C VAL A 78 3.08 17.69 -5.94
N ALA A 79 2.85 18.97 -6.27
CA ALA A 79 3.65 19.78 -7.19
C ALA A 79 4.93 20.33 -6.55
N THR A 80 5.79 19.45 -6.04
CA THR A 80 7.16 19.83 -5.65
C THR A 80 7.99 20.14 -6.90
N ASP A 81 8.99 21.03 -6.78
CA ASP A 81 9.81 21.48 -7.91
C ASP A 81 10.43 20.29 -8.69
N GLY A 82 10.89 19.25 -7.97
CA GLY A 82 11.41 18.04 -8.62
C GLY A 82 10.36 17.23 -9.38
N VAL A 83 9.13 17.13 -8.88
CA VAL A 83 8.03 16.45 -9.57
C VAL A 83 7.62 17.24 -10.81
N LEU A 84 7.55 18.57 -10.72
CA LEU A 84 7.23 19.44 -11.85
C LEU A 84 8.27 19.35 -12.98
N ARG A 85 9.54 19.18 -12.63
CA ARG A 85 10.66 19.06 -13.59
C ARG A 85 10.80 17.67 -14.21
N ILE A 86 10.59 16.59 -13.43
CA ILE A 86 10.86 15.21 -13.87
C ILE A 86 9.61 14.49 -14.38
N VAL A 87 8.45 14.72 -13.75
CA VAL A 87 7.24 13.95 -14.03
C VAL A 87 6.37 14.69 -15.04
N SER A 88 5.83 15.85 -14.64
CA SER A 88 5.01 16.69 -15.51
C SER A 88 4.75 18.04 -14.85
N SER A 89 4.56 19.08 -15.66
CA SER A 89 4.05 20.38 -15.21
C SER A 89 2.52 20.50 -15.28
N ASP A 90 1.83 19.49 -15.84
CA ASP A 90 0.37 19.46 -15.96
C ASP A 90 -0.29 19.11 -14.62
N PRO A 91 -1.07 20.03 -14.02
CA PRO A 91 -1.71 19.80 -12.73
C PRO A 91 -2.71 18.62 -12.73
N ASP A 92 -3.44 18.40 -13.83
CA ASP A 92 -4.46 17.37 -13.92
C ASP A 92 -3.82 15.99 -14.02
N LEU A 93 -2.71 15.88 -14.76
CA LEU A 93 -1.89 14.68 -14.79
C LEU A 93 -1.30 14.35 -13.41
N LEU A 94 -0.79 15.34 -12.67
CA LEU A 94 -0.23 15.12 -11.33
C LEU A 94 -1.29 14.68 -10.32
N LEU A 95 -2.48 15.28 -10.37
CA LEU A 95 -3.60 14.88 -9.51
C LEU A 95 -4.11 13.48 -9.86
N SER A 96 -4.25 13.16 -11.15
CA SER A 96 -4.68 11.83 -11.59
C SER A 96 -3.67 10.74 -11.23
N LEU A 97 -2.37 11.00 -11.35
CA LEU A 97 -1.30 10.10 -10.87
C LEU A 97 -1.40 9.87 -9.36
N SER A 98 -1.60 10.94 -8.58
CA SER A 98 -1.74 10.86 -7.12
C SER A 98 -2.99 10.07 -6.70
N LEU A 99 -4.11 10.32 -7.36
CA LEU A 99 -5.35 9.55 -7.15
C LEU A 99 -5.17 8.08 -7.54
N ALA A 100 -4.43 7.79 -8.61
CA ALA A 100 -4.12 6.43 -9.03
C ALA A 100 -3.27 5.69 -8.01
N GLU A 101 -2.30 6.35 -7.41
CA GLU A 101 -1.51 5.81 -6.31
C GLU A 101 -2.35 5.50 -5.06
N ILE A 102 -3.23 6.44 -4.67
CA ILE A 102 -4.16 6.23 -3.55
C ILE A 102 -5.13 5.07 -3.87
N SER A 103 -5.60 4.99 -5.11
CA SER A 103 -6.48 3.93 -5.62
C SER A 103 -5.81 2.55 -5.53
N ASP A 104 -4.55 2.42 -5.95
CA ASP A 104 -3.80 1.17 -5.84
C ASP A 104 -3.57 0.75 -4.37
N SER A 105 -3.31 1.72 -3.49
CA SER A 105 -3.20 1.49 -2.04
C SER A 105 -4.52 0.99 -1.44
N LEU A 106 -5.65 1.53 -1.90
CA LEU A 106 -6.98 1.09 -1.49
C LEU A 106 -7.29 -0.32 -1.99
N ARG A 107 -6.90 -0.66 -3.22
CA ARG A 107 -7.09 -2.00 -3.82
C ARG A 107 -6.42 -3.11 -3.00
N LEU A 108 -5.21 -2.88 -2.52
CA LEU A 108 -4.51 -3.84 -1.65
C LEU A 108 -5.23 -4.01 -0.30
N SER A 109 -5.75 -2.91 0.24
CA SER A 109 -6.48 -2.91 1.52
C SER A 109 -7.84 -3.59 1.38
N SER A 110 -8.59 -3.30 0.32
CA SER A 110 -9.91 -3.88 0.05
C SER A 110 -9.82 -5.39 -0.17
N ALA A 111 -8.78 -5.90 -0.86
CA ALA A 111 -8.58 -7.33 -1.04
C ALA A 111 -8.52 -8.12 0.29
N SER A 112 -7.90 -7.54 1.32
CA SER A 112 -7.86 -8.14 2.66
C SER A 112 -9.23 -8.10 3.34
N LEU A 113 -9.94 -6.98 3.19
CA LEU A 113 -11.28 -6.79 3.74
C LEU A 113 -12.32 -7.72 3.12
N LEU A 114 -12.26 -7.92 1.80
CA LEU A 114 -13.14 -8.84 1.07
C LEU A 114 -13.04 -10.28 1.61
N ARG A 115 -11.86 -10.70 2.08
CA ARG A 115 -11.67 -12.00 2.72
C ARG A 115 -12.25 -12.03 4.13
N LEU A 116 -12.04 -10.97 4.92
CA LEU A 116 -12.59 -10.84 6.27
C LEU A 116 -14.13 -10.82 6.27
N SER A 117 -14.75 -10.17 5.27
CA SER A 117 -16.22 -10.08 5.20
C SER A 117 -16.90 -11.42 4.90
N LEU A 118 -16.18 -12.41 4.39
CA LEU A 118 -16.70 -13.77 4.21
C LEU A 118 -16.80 -14.55 5.52
N LEU A 119 -16.06 -14.13 6.55
CA LEU A 119 -16.06 -14.71 7.90
C LEU A 119 -17.17 -14.12 8.79
N CYS A 120 -17.89 -13.11 8.29
CA CYS A 120 -19.00 -12.49 9.00
C CYS A 120 -20.22 -13.41 9.11
N SER A 121 -20.92 -13.34 10.24
CA SER A 121 -22.21 -14.01 10.42
C SER A 121 -23.33 -13.22 9.75
N HIS A 122 -23.23 -11.88 9.72
CA HIS A 122 -24.30 -11.02 9.21
C HIS A 122 -24.41 -11.06 7.66
N PRO A 123 -25.60 -11.35 7.09
CA PRO A 123 -25.76 -11.59 5.66
C PRO A 123 -25.45 -10.36 4.79
N THR A 124 -25.68 -9.15 5.31
CA THR A 124 -25.35 -7.91 4.58
C THR A 124 -23.84 -7.71 4.43
N LEU A 125 -23.05 -8.09 5.43
CA LEU A 125 -21.59 -7.97 5.38
C LEU A 125 -21.00 -9.00 4.42
N ARG A 126 -21.59 -10.19 4.34
CA ARG A 126 -21.21 -11.22 3.35
C ARG A 126 -21.49 -10.80 1.90
N ARG A 127 -22.43 -9.87 1.68
CA ARG A 127 -22.72 -9.27 0.35
C ARG A 127 -21.78 -8.12 -0.02
N PHE A 128 -20.93 -7.65 0.89
CA PHE A 128 -19.97 -6.59 0.60
C PHE A 128 -19.11 -6.87 -0.65
N PRO A 129 -18.59 -8.09 -0.90
CA PRO A 129 -17.74 -8.34 -2.06
C PRO A 129 -18.41 -8.11 -3.42
N SER A 130 -19.67 -8.50 -3.56
CA SER A 130 -20.41 -8.30 -4.81
C SER A 130 -20.70 -6.81 -5.03
N LEU A 131 -21.11 -6.10 -3.98
CA LEU A 131 -21.38 -4.66 -4.04
C LEU A 131 -20.11 -3.85 -4.33
N PHE A 132 -19.00 -4.19 -3.68
CA PHE A 132 -17.72 -3.54 -3.89
C PHE A 132 -17.21 -3.75 -5.32
N SER A 133 -17.30 -4.99 -5.83
CA SER A 133 -16.91 -5.29 -7.22
C SER A 133 -17.82 -4.60 -8.25
N HIS A 134 -19.10 -4.39 -7.92
CA HIS A 134 -20.00 -3.62 -8.77
C HIS A 134 -19.54 -2.16 -8.83
N LEU A 135 -19.33 -1.51 -7.67
CA LEU A 135 -18.83 -0.15 -7.59
C LEU A 135 -17.48 0.02 -8.30
N GLU A 136 -16.58 -0.96 -8.19
CA GLU A 136 -15.29 -0.93 -8.88
C GLU A 136 -15.45 -0.84 -10.39
N ARG A 137 -16.35 -1.64 -10.99
CA ARG A 137 -16.55 -1.71 -12.44
C ARG A 137 -17.40 -0.57 -12.98
N SER A 138 -18.51 -0.26 -12.29
CA SER A 138 -19.44 0.78 -12.73
C SER A 138 -18.91 2.18 -12.36
N GLY A 139 -18.04 2.27 -11.35
CA GLY A 139 -17.64 3.49 -10.64
C GLY A 139 -18.81 4.28 -10.02
N SER A 140 -20.04 3.77 -10.10
CA SER A 140 -21.23 4.39 -9.53
C SER A 140 -21.91 3.38 -8.60
N PRO A 141 -22.29 3.81 -7.38
CA PRO A 141 -23.03 2.97 -6.45
C PRO A 141 -24.35 2.48 -7.07
N ASP A 142 -24.75 1.26 -6.70
CA ASP A 142 -26.07 0.73 -7.03
C ASP A 142 -27.16 1.64 -6.38
N PRO A 143 -28.12 2.18 -7.17
CA PRO A 143 -29.18 3.04 -6.67
C PRO A 143 -29.93 2.44 -5.47
N ASN A 144 -30.13 1.11 -5.48
CA ASN A 144 -30.91 0.40 -4.45
C ASN A 144 -30.14 0.23 -3.13
N HIS A 145 -28.82 0.42 -3.13
CA HIS A 145 -27.96 0.16 -1.97
C HIS A 145 -27.09 1.37 -1.58
N HIS A 146 -27.23 2.50 -2.27
CA HIS A 146 -26.44 3.72 -2.10
C HIS A 146 -26.37 4.20 -0.65
N HIS A 147 -27.53 4.38 0.00
CA HIS A 147 -27.64 4.99 1.33
C HIS A 147 -27.09 4.13 2.48
N ARG A 148 -26.88 2.83 2.26
CA ARG A 148 -26.43 1.91 3.32
C ARG A 148 -24.91 1.85 3.46
N TRP A 149 -24.18 2.15 2.38
CA TRP A 149 -22.73 1.91 2.30
C TRP A 149 -21.91 3.17 2.08
N ILE A 150 -22.53 4.23 1.56
CA ILE A 150 -21.88 5.53 1.39
C ILE A 150 -22.08 6.37 2.63
N LEU A 151 -20.97 6.82 3.19
CA LEU A 151 -20.92 7.65 4.38
C LEU A 151 -20.72 9.12 3.98
N SER A 152 -21.43 10.00 4.68
CA SER A 152 -21.13 11.43 4.68
C SER A 152 -19.75 11.70 5.29
N SER A 153 -19.20 12.90 5.06
CA SER A 153 -17.90 13.25 5.65
C SER A 153 -17.91 13.21 7.17
N LYS A 154 -19.01 13.64 7.80
CA LYS A 154 -19.18 13.59 9.27
C LYS A 154 -19.18 12.15 9.79
N GLU A 155 -19.87 11.24 9.10
CA GLU A 155 -19.88 9.82 9.49
C GLU A 155 -18.52 9.15 9.29
N MET A 156 -17.79 9.53 8.23
CA MET A 156 -16.41 9.11 8.01
C MET A 156 -15.52 9.53 9.20
N ASP A 157 -15.65 10.77 9.68
CA ASP A 157 -14.86 11.26 10.83
C ASP A 157 -15.18 10.52 12.12
N VAL A 158 -16.46 10.23 12.39
CA VAL A 158 -16.87 9.44 13.56
C VAL A 158 -16.31 8.02 13.49
N LYS A 159 -16.42 7.35 12.34
CA LYS A 159 -15.82 6.01 12.15
C LYS A 159 -14.30 6.05 12.20
N SER A 160 -13.68 7.10 11.68
CA SER A 160 -12.24 7.33 11.71
C SER A 160 -11.72 7.38 13.14
N LYS A 161 -12.33 8.21 14.00
CA LYS A 161 -12.00 8.28 15.44
C LYS A 161 -12.15 6.93 16.13
N ARG A 162 -13.22 6.19 15.82
CA ARG A 162 -13.43 4.86 16.38
C ARG A 162 -12.37 3.85 15.93
N MET A 163 -11.96 3.89 14.67
CA MET A 163 -10.86 3.08 14.14
C MET A 163 -9.53 3.47 14.80
N ASP A 164 -9.23 4.77 14.99
CA ASP A 164 -8.04 5.22 15.72
C ASP A 164 -7.99 4.68 17.16
N CYS A 165 -9.14 4.67 17.88
CA CYS A 165 -9.21 4.07 19.22
C CYS A 165 -8.90 2.55 19.21
N PHE A 166 -9.40 1.83 18.20
CA PHE A 166 -9.10 0.40 18.05
C PHE A 166 -7.65 0.14 17.69
N VAL A 167 -7.07 0.95 16.80
CA VAL A 167 -5.64 0.89 16.46
C VAL A 167 -4.79 1.13 17.70
N SER A 168 -5.11 2.16 18.48
CA SER A 168 -4.37 2.54 19.70
C SER A 168 -4.43 1.44 20.76
N SER A 169 -5.62 0.96 21.11
CA SER A 169 -5.78 -0.13 22.10
C SER A 169 -5.11 -1.43 21.66
N THR A 170 -5.19 -1.78 20.38
CA THR A 170 -4.54 -2.99 19.83
C THR A 170 -3.02 -2.85 19.78
N THR A 171 -2.50 -1.63 19.58
CA THR A 171 -1.06 -1.35 19.67
C THR A 171 -0.55 -1.45 21.11
N SER A 172 -1.31 -0.94 22.08
CA SER A 172 -1.00 -1.11 23.51
C SER A 172 -0.99 -2.59 23.90
N LEU A 173 -1.96 -3.37 23.40
CA LEU A 173 -1.98 -4.82 23.60
C LEU A 173 -0.70 -5.49 23.05
N TYR A 174 -0.27 -5.13 21.84
CA TYR A 174 0.95 -5.67 21.24
C TYR A 174 2.18 -5.39 22.12
N LYS A 175 2.37 -4.14 22.52
CA LYS A 175 3.50 -3.73 23.38
C LYS A 175 3.49 -4.47 24.72
N LYS A 176 2.33 -4.60 25.36
CA LYS A 176 2.22 -5.32 26.63
C LYS A 176 2.43 -6.82 26.51
N MET A 177 2.06 -7.42 25.38
CA MET A 177 2.39 -8.82 25.10
C MET A 177 3.89 -9.03 24.88
N GLU A 178 4.57 -8.07 24.27
CA GLU A 178 6.03 -8.08 24.09
C GLU A 178 6.76 -7.94 25.43
N GLU A 179 6.39 -6.95 26.25
CA GLU A 179 6.91 -6.77 27.62
C GLU A 179 6.71 -8.03 28.48
N LEU A 180 5.55 -8.70 28.36
CA LEU A 180 5.28 -9.97 29.03
C LEU A 180 6.22 -11.07 28.55
N SER A 181 6.45 -11.17 27.23
CA SER A 181 7.34 -12.19 26.67
C SER A 181 8.80 -12.00 27.09
N GLU A 182 9.25 -10.75 27.20
CA GLU A 182 10.58 -10.40 27.70
C GLU A 182 10.72 -10.73 29.19
N ALA A 183 9.73 -10.37 30.01
CA ALA A 183 9.73 -10.69 31.43
C ALA A 183 9.73 -12.21 31.69
N GLU A 184 8.95 -12.99 30.93
CA GLU A 184 8.96 -14.46 31.01
C GLU A 184 10.31 -15.05 30.58
N HIS A 185 10.98 -14.45 29.59
CA HIS A 185 12.30 -14.88 29.16
C HIS A 185 13.37 -14.61 30.22
N VAL A 186 13.30 -13.48 30.94
CA VAL A 186 14.21 -13.17 32.05
C VAL A 186 14.11 -14.24 33.14
N ILE A 187 12.90 -14.64 33.53
CA ILE A 187 12.69 -15.72 34.53
C ILE A 187 13.33 -17.04 34.05
N ARG A 188 13.17 -17.39 32.76
CA ARG A 188 13.77 -18.61 32.20
C ARG A 188 15.29 -18.59 32.20
N ARG A 189 15.91 -17.40 32.09
CA ARG A 189 17.37 -17.24 32.02
C ARG A 189 18.04 -17.17 33.39
N PHE A 190 17.37 -16.59 34.39
CA PHE A 190 17.94 -16.32 35.72
C PHE A 190 17.22 -17.09 36.84
N SER A 191 16.79 -18.32 36.56
CA SER A 191 16.07 -19.19 37.51
C SER A 191 16.84 -19.50 38.79
N HIS A 192 18.16 -19.28 38.81
CA HIS A 192 19.04 -19.55 39.95
C HIS A 192 19.14 -18.42 40.99
N GLN A 193 18.59 -17.22 40.72
CA GLN A 193 18.64 -16.08 41.64
C GLN A 193 17.28 -15.85 42.31
N ILE A 194 17.14 -16.25 43.58
CA ILE A 194 15.86 -16.38 44.30
C ILE A 194 15.15 -15.03 44.53
N GLU A 195 15.86 -13.97 44.89
CA GLU A 195 15.24 -12.65 45.16
C GLU A 195 14.74 -11.99 43.86
N THR A 196 15.57 -11.98 42.82
CA THR A 196 15.18 -11.47 41.49
C THR A 196 14.05 -12.28 40.85
N LEU A 197 13.91 -13.57 41.22
CA LEU A 197 12.84 -14.43 40.74
C LEU A 197 11.48 -13.97 41.26
N ASN A 198 11.37 -13.63 42.55
CA ASN A 198 10.11 -13.24 43.18
C ASN A 198 9.56 -11.94 42.59
N ASP A 199 10.41 -10.93 42.40
CA ASP A 199 9.99 -9.66 41.80
C ASP A 199 9.67 -9.80 40.31
N ALA A 200 10.44 -10.62 39.57
CA ALA A 200 10.13 -10.94 38.19
C ALA A 200 8.79 -11.70 38.06
N GLN A 201 8.49 -12.62 38.97
CA GLN A 201 7.21 -13.35 38.99
C GLN A 201 6.02 -12.43 39.27
N ARG A 202 6.13 -11.52 40.25
CA ARG A 202 5.10 -10.49 40.53
C ARG A 202 4.82 -9.64 39.28
N ARG A 203 5.89 -9.21 38.59
CA ARG A 203 5.77 -8.45 37.34
C ARG A 203 5.07 -9.24 36.23
N VAL A 204 5.37 -10.53 36.07
CA VAL A 204 4.69 -11.39 35.10
C VAL A 204 3.20 -11.56 35.41
N LEU A 205 2.83 -11.74 36.68
CA LEU A 205 1.42 -11.84 37.09
C LEU A 205 0.67 -10.54 36.78
N TYR A 206 1.26 -9.39 37.11
CA TYR A 206 0.70 -8.08 36.77
C TYR A 206 0.50 -7.91 35.26
N LEU A 207 1.55 -8.17 34.47
CA LEU A 207 1.49 -8.05 33.01
C LEU A 207 0.46 -9.01 32.38
N LYS A 208 0.26 -10.21 32.94
CA LYS A 208 -0.80 -11.14 32.50
C LYS A 208 -2.19 -10.58 32.70
N GLN A 209 -2.44 -9.91 33.82
CA GLN A 209 -3.73 -9.27 34.10
C GLN A 209 -3.98 -8.08 33.14
N GLU A 210 -2.95 -7.26 32.91
CA GLU A 210 -3.02 -6.13 31.98
C GLU A 210 -3.29 -6.60 30.54
N VAL A 211 -2.60 -7.65 30.08
CA VAL A 211 -2.84 -8.26 28.76
C VAL A 211 -4.27 -8.82 28.66
N LYS A 212 -4.81 -9.40 29.74
CA LYS A 212 -6.19 -9.90 29.75
C LYS A 212 -7.18 -8.74 29.57
N TYR A 213 -7.03 -7.67 30.34
CA TYR A 213 -7.85 -6.46 30.21
C TYR A 213 -7.77 -5.86 28.80
N LEU A 214 -6.56 -5.73 28.25
CA LEU A 214 -6.34 -5.20 26.90
C LEU A 214 -6.94 -6.09 25.81
N LYS A 215 -6.98 -7.41 26.00
CA LYS A 215 -7.67 -8.33 25.06
C LYS A 215 -9.18 -8.10 25.02
N GLU A 216 -9.79 -7.71 26.13
CA GLU A 216 -11.24 -7.46 26.22
C GLU A 216 -11.64 -6.11 25.61
N THR A 217 -10.78 -5.09 25.78
CA THR A 217 -11.03 -3.73 25.30
C THR A 217 -10.62 -3.51 23.83
N SER A 218 -9.56 -4.17 23.36
CA SER A 218 -9.06 -4.06 21.97
C SER A 218 -9.86 -4.86 20.94
N LEU A 219 -9.39 -4.87 19.69
CA LEU A 219 -9.97 -5.67 18.60
C LEU A 219 -9.92 -7.18 18.87
N TRP A 220 -9.04 -7.67 19.75
CA TRP A 220 -8.89 -9.10 20.04
C TRP A 220 -10.21 -9.74 20.51
N GLY A 221 -10.94 -9.04 21.37
CA GLY A 221 -12.22 -9.49 21.92
C GLY A 221 -13.44 -9.21 21.03
N LYS A 222 -13.28 -8.48 19.92
CA LYS A 222 -14.41 -8.10 19.04
C LYS A 222 -14.71 -9.20 18.02
N SER A 223 -15.92 -9.18 17.47
CA SER A 223 -16.34 -10.08 16.39
C SER A 223 -15.94 -9.55 15.02
N PHE A 224 -15.84 -10.43 14.02
CA PHE A 224 -15.62 -10.02 12.62
C PHE A 224 -16.71 -9.05 12.15
N ASP A 225 -17.97 -9.29 12.50
CA ASP A 225 -19.09 -8.39 12.16
C ASP A 225 -18.88 -6.97 12.69
N SER A 226 -18.37 -6.83 13.92
CA SER A 226 -18.09 -5.51 14.51
C SER A 226 -16.95 -4.78 13.79
N ALA A 227 -15.91 -5.48 13.35
CA ALA A 227 -14.81 -4.84 12.62
C ALA A 227 -15.21 -4.52 11.17
N VAL A 228 -15.83 -5.47 10.47
CA VAL A 228 -16.20 -5.32 9.05
C VAL A 228 -17.32 -4.30 8.88
N SER A 229 -18.26 -4.16 9.81
CA SER A 229 -19.29 -3.09 9.77
C SER A 229 -18.70 -1.67 9.88
N LEU A 230 -17.49 -1.51 10.41
CA LEU A 230 -16.74 -0.26 10.36
C LEU A 230 -15.97 -0.13 9.05
N LEU A 231 -15.20 -1.16 8.71
CA LEU A 231 -14.27 -1.15 7.57
C LEU A 231 -14.95 -1.11 6.21
N ALA A 232 -16.05 -1.84 6.02
CA ALA A 232 -16.66 -2.05 4.71
C ALA A 232 -17.33 -0.79 4.16
N PRO A 233 -18.20 -0.08 4.91
CA PRO A 233 -18.73 1.22 4.46
C PRO A 233 -17.63 2.28 4.28
N PHE A 234 -16.60 2.26 5.13
CA PHE A 234 -15.46 3.19 5.03
C PHE A 234 -14.68 2.98 3.72
N THR A 235 -14.32 1.73 3.42
CA THR A 235 -13.61 1.33 2.18
C THR A 235 -14.47 1.60 0.94
N PHE A 236 -15.77 1.32 1.02
CA PHE A 236 -16.74 1.59 -0.05
C PHE A 236 -16.81 3.09 -0.38
N THR A 237 -16.90 3.93 0.67
CA THR A 237 -16.93 5.39 0.52
C THR A 237 -15.62 5.93 -0.05
N LEU A 238 -14.47 5.40 0.37
CA LEU A 238 -13.17 5.76 -0.22
C LEU A 238 -13.12 5.45 -1.72
N LEU A 239 -13.55 4.24 -2.13
CA LEU A 239 -13.58 3.86 -3.53
C LEU A 239 -14.50 4.77 -4.34
N TYR A 240 -15.68 5.09 -3.80
CA TYR A 240 -16.63 6.00 -4.44
C TYR A 240 -16.05 7.41 -4.61
N ARG A 241 -15.38 7.96 -3.59
CA ARG A 241 -14.74 9.28 -3.67
C ARG A 241 -13.62 9.32 -4.70
N ILE A 242 -12.78 8.28 -4.75
CA ILE A 242 -11.73 8.14 -5.75
C ILE A 242 -12.33 8.03 -7.16
N GLY A 243 -13.33 7.17 -7.35
CA GLY A 243 -14.02 7.00 -8.63
C GLY A 243 -14.76 8.24 -9.12
N ARG A 244 -15.21 9.12 -8.22
CA ARG A 244 -15.72 10.45 -8.58
C ARG A 244 -14.60 11.39 -8.99
N ALA A 245 -13.49 11.42 -8.26
CA ALA A 245 -12.37 12.30 -8.55
C ALA A 245 -11.75 12.02 -9.94
N PHE A 246 -11.62 10.74 -10.34
CA PHE A 246 -11.16 10.39 -11.68
C PHE A 246 -12.04 10.93 -12.81
N ARG A 247 -13.37 10.91 -12.63
CA ARG A 247 -14.30 11.39 -13.65
C ARG A 247 -14.36 12.90 -13.78
N LEU A 248 -13.96 13.62 -12.74
CA LEU A 248 -13.82 15.07 -12.81
C LEU A 248 -12.55 15.48 -13.58
N SER A 249 -11.54 14.61 -13.65
CA SER A 249 -10.36 14.81 -14.52
C SER A 249 -10.57 14.37 -15.97
N GLU A 250 -11.62 13.58 -16.24
CA GLU A 250 -11.91 13.00 -17.56
C GLU A 250 -13.05 13.76 -18.27
N GLU A 251 -13.35 15.01 -17.88
CA GLU A 251 -14.41 15.79 -18.57
C GLU A 251 -14.11 15.86 -20.08
N ASP A 252 -14.98 15.21 -20.86
CA ASP A 252 -15.02 15.29 -22.31
C ASP A 252 -15.09 16.77 -22.74
N PRO A 253 -14.48 17.14 -23.88
CA PRO A 253 -14.72 18.45 -24.48
C PRO A 253 -16.24 18.66 -24.66
N PRO A 254 -16.75 19.88 -24.46
CA PRO A 254 -18.19 20.14 -24.51
C PRO A 254 -18.76 19.64 -25.84
N PRO A 255 -19.96 19.04 -25.84
CA PRO A 255 -20.60 18.59 -27.08
C PRO A 255 -20.69 19.79 -28.02
N ALA A 256 -20.12 19.64 -29.22
CA ALA A 256 -20.16 20.67 -30.23
C ALA A 256 -21.62 21.15 -30.42
N PRO A 257 -21.85 22.47 -30.56
CA PRO A 257 -23.20 23.00 -30.68
C PRO A 257 -23.92 22.33 -31.87
N PRO A 258 -25.25 22.14 -31.77
CA PRO A 258 -26.00 21.45 -32.81
C PRO A 258 -25.81 22.19 -34.12
N ARG A 259 -25.16 21.54 -35.08
CA ARG A 259 -25.03 22.04 -36.45
C ARG A 259 -26.42 22.07 -37.04
N ILE A 260 -27.00 23.26 -37.17
CA ILE A 260 -28.21 23.48 -37.96
C ILE A 260 -27.86 23.13 -39.40
N SER A 261 -28.39 22.01 -39.87
CA SER A 261 -28.28 21.56 -41.24
C SER A 261 -28.93 22.57 -42.18
N VAL A 262 -28.13 23.09 -43.12
CA VAL A 262 -28.62 23.55 -44.42
C VAL A 262 -27.82 22.79 -45.49
N SER A 263 -28.55 21.89 -46.14
CA SER A 263 -28.32 21.09 -47.34
C SER A 263 -26.99 21.07 -48.11
N SER A 264 -26.69 19.81 -48.52
CA SER A 264 -26.19 19.34 -49.82
C SER A 264 -24.70 19.51 -50.16
N ALA A 265 -23.91 18.51 -49.75
CA ALA A 265 -22.82 17.98 -50.56
C ALA A 265 -22.64 16.49 -50.26
N VAL A 266 -22.73 15.66 -51.30
CA VAL A 266 -22.51 14.21 -51.26
C VAL A 266 -21.02 13.95 -51.02
N HIS A 267 -20.67 13.40 -49.85
CA HIS A 267 -19.38 12.73 -49.64
C HIS A 267 -19.62 11.36 -48.97
N PRO A 268 -18.88 10.31 -49.38
CA PRO A 268 -19.04 8.98 -48.81
C PRO A 268 -18.48 8.94 -47.38
N SER A 269 -19.29 8.48 -46.44
CA SER A 269 -18.94 8.31 -45.03
C SER A 269 -17.84 7.26 -44.84
N PRO A 270 -16.81 7.49 -43.99
CA PRO A 270 -15.99 6.40 -43.48
C PRO A 270 -16.77 5.56 -42.45
N PRO A 271 -16.43 4.28 -42.25
CA PRO A 271 -17.23 3.36 -41.45
C PRO A 271 -17.22 3.78 -39.98
N GLN A 272 -18.39 4.12 -39.45
CA GLN A 272 -18.62 4.22 -38.01
C GLN A 272 -18.42 2.84 -37.39
N SER A 273 -17.31 2.67 -36.68
CA SER A 273 -17.12 1.54 -35.80
C SER A 273 -18.01 1.73 -34.56
N PRO A 274 -18.72 0.69 -34.08
CA PRO A 274 -19.54 0.81 -32.89
C PRO A 274 -18.59 0.79 -31.67
N ALA A 275 -18.18 1.96 -31.19
CA ALA A 275 -17.42 2.04 -29.95
C ALA A 275 -18.36 1.81 -28.77
N ILE A 276 -18.58 0.54 -28.41
CA ILE A 276 -18.89 0.19 -27.02
C ILE A 276 -17.62 0.53 -26.24
N GLU A 277 -17.50 1.78 -25.80
CA GLU A 277 -16.49 2.16 -24.81
C GLU A 277 -16.76 1.35 -23.55
N LYS A 278 -15.97 0.29 -23.41
CA LYS A 278 -15.95 -0.55 -22.23
C LYS A 278 -15.45 0.32 -21.07
N ARG A 279 -16.39 0.93 -20.32
CA ARG A 279 -16.08 1.75 -19.13
C ARG A 279 -15.09 0.98 -18.26
N ARG A 280 -13.86 1.49 -18.14
CA ARG A 280 -12.81 0.88 -17.32
C ARG A 280 -13.18 1.02 -15.85
N GLY A 281 -12.90 -0.03 -15.06
CA GLY A 281 -13.10 0.02 -13.61
C GLY A 281 -12.16 1.03 -12.93
N VAL A 282 -12.50 1.52 -11.74
CA VAL A 282 -11.72 2.54 -11.00
C VAL A 282 -10.27 2.11 -10.77
N PHE A 283 -10.06 0.83 -10.43
CA PHE A 283 -8.71 0.28 -10.25
C PHE A 283 -7.99 0.01 -11.57
N GLU A 284 -8.71 -0.35 -12.64
CA GLU A 284 -8.13 -0.53 -13.96
C GLU A 284 -7.65 0.80 -14.54
N LEU A 285 -8.45 1.85 -14.38
CA LEU A 285 -8.08 3.22 -14.75
C LEU A 285 -6.83 3.68 -13.98
N GLY A 286 -6.82 3.51 -12.66
CA GLY A 286 -5.65 3.82 -11.84
C GLY A 286 -4.41 3.04 -12.26
N SER A 287 -4.54 1.73 -12.55
CA SER A 287 -3.42 0.91 -13.02
C SER A 287 -2.91 1.34 -14.39
N ALA A 288 -3.78 1.81 -15.29
CA ALA A 288 -3.39 2.33 -16.59
C ALA A 288 -2.63 3.65 -16.45
N ILE A 289 -3.10 4.56 -15.59
CA ILE A 289 -2.44 5.85 -15.31
C ILE A 289 -1.06 5.65 -14.67
N LEU A 290 -0.92 4.66 -13.78
CA LEU A 290 0.36 4.33 -13.16
C LEU A 290 1.33 3.58 -14.08
N SER A 291 0.93 3.22 -15.31
CA SER A 291 1.82 2.54 -16.24
C SER A 291 2.80 3.56 -16.84
N PRO A 292 4.10 3.46 -16.52
CA PRO A 292 5.06 4.47 -16.96
C PRO A 292 5.36 4.29 -18.46
N PRO A 293 5.52 5.37 -19.24
CA PRO A 293 5.92 5.28 -20.65
C PRO A 293 7.26 4.56 -20.83
N LEU A 294 7.43 3.87 -21.97
CA LEU A 294 8.63 3.06 -22.28
C LEU A 294 9.95 3.84 -22.19
N SER A 295 9.91 5.14 -22.42
CA SER A 295 11.05 6.06 -22.38
C SER A 295 11.47 6.49 -20.97
N THR A 296 10.73 6.08 -19.93
CA THR A 296 10.99 6.53 -18.55
C THR A 296 11.86 5.56 -17.76
N LEU A 297 12.55 6.11 -16.76
CA LEU A 297 13.31 5.33 -15.78
C LEU A 297 12.42 4.39 -14.96
N GLY A 298 11.14 4.74 -14.80
CA GLY A 298 10.14 3.91 -14.13
C GLY A 298 9.88 2.62 -14.90
N PHE A 299 9.72 2.70 -16.23
CA PHE A 299 9.54 1.52 -17.07
C PHE A 299 10.79 0.62 -17.09
N ALA A 300 11.99 1.23 -17.19
CA ALA A 300 13.25 0.50 -17.15
C ALA A 300 13.59 -0.09 -15.77
N GLY A 301 12.81 0.21 -14.72
CA GLY A 301 13.08 -0.22 -13.35
C GLY A 301 14.30 0.44 -12.70
N LEU A 302 14.81 1.53 -13.27
CA LEU A 302 16.02 2.21 -12.82
C LEU A 302 15.77 3.35 -11.82
N GLY A 303 14.50 3.69 -11.53
CA GLY A 303 14.16 4.78 -10.62
C GLY A 303 14.80 4.64 -9.22
N LEU A 304 14.75 3.45 -8.59
CA LEU A 304 15.39 3.21 -7.29
C LEU A 304 16.91 3.30 -7.38
N HIS A 305 17.49 2.80 -8.46
CA HIS A 305 18.93 2.84 -8.69
C HIS A 305 19.44 4.27 -8.74
N TYR A 306 18.79 5.14 -9.53
CA TYR A 306 19.16 6.55 -9.62
C TYR A 306 18.84 7.33 -8.35
N ALA A 307 17.77 6.99 -7.62
CA ALA A 307 17.51 7.58 -6.31
C ALA A 307 18.66 7.31 -5.31
N ASN A 308 19.16 6.06 -5.25
CA ASN A 308 20.31 5.73 -4.42
C ASN A 308 21.57 6.48 -4.86
N LEU A 309 21.81 6.60 -6.17
CA LEU A 309 22.92 7.36 -6.72
C LEU A 309 22.86 8.84 -6.29
N ILE A 310 21.69 9.48 -6.41
CA ILE A 310 21.47 10.87 -6.00
C ILE A 310 21.76 11.05 -4.50
N VAL A 311 21.31 10.13 -3.64
CA VAL A 311 21.56 10.19 -2.19
C VAL A 311 23.05 10.03 -1.86
N VAL A 312 23.79 9.21 -2.61
CA VAL A 312 25.26 9.12 -2.46
C VAL A 312 25.92 10.45 -2.85
N ILE A 313 25.53 11.05 -3.99
CA ILE A 313 26.05 12.35 -4.43
C ILE A 313 25.75 13.44 -3.39
N GLU A 314 24.53 13.48 -2.83
CA GLU A 314 24.15 14.41 -1.77
C GLU A 314 25.05 14.28 -0.53
N ARG A 315 25.35 13.05 -0.11
CA ARG A 315 26.25 12.78 1.02
C ARG A 315 27.68 13.27 0.76
N MET A 316 28.17 13.09 -0.47
CA MET A 316 29.49 13.55 -0.88
C MET A 316 29.57 15.09 -0.87
N VAL A 317 28.55 15.77 -1.41
CA VAL A 317 28.48 17.25 -1.40
C VAL A 317 28.42 17.81 0.02
N ARG A 318 27.67 17.16 0.93
CA ARG A 318 27.59 17.57 2.33
C ARG A 318 28.88 17.30 3.12
N SER A 319 29.71 16.34 2.70
CA SER A 319 30.93 15.93 3.39
C SER A 319 32.15 15.84 2.45
N PRO A 320 32.58 16.96 1.82
CA PRO A 320 33.60 16.94 0.77
C PRO A 320 34.98 16.47 1.25
N ARG A 321 35.27 16.64 2.55
CA ARG A 321 36.52 16.20 3.19
C ARG A 321 36.66 14.67 3.27
N LEU A 322 35.57 13.93 3.07
CA LEU A 322 35.54 12.46 3.16
C LEU A 322 35.58 11.79 1.77
N ILE A 323 35.74 12.56 0.69
CA ILE A 323 35.77 12.02 -0.68
C ILE A 323 37.19 11.53 -1.02
N GLY A 324 37.48 10.28 -0.66
CA GLY A 324 38.67 9.55 -1.12
C GLY A 324 38.55 8.99 -2.54
N SER A 325 39.61 8.35 -3.05
CA SER A 325 39.59 7.65 -4.35
C SER A 325 38.51 6.57 -4.38
N ASP A 326 38.46 5.73 -3.34
CA ASP A 326 37.52 4.63 -3.22
C ASP A 326 36.06 5.09 -3.33
N ALA A 327 35.71 6.20 -2.68
CA ALA A 327 34.35 6.76 -2.75
C ALA A 327 33.98 7.27 -4.17
N ARG A 328 34.96 7.74 -4.94
CA ARG A 328 34.76 8.14 -6.35
C ARG A 328 34.61 6.92 -7.25
N ASP A 329 35.39 5.88 -7.01
CA ASP A 329 35.33 4.61 -7.74
C ASP A 329 34.00 3.88 -7.48
N ASP A 330 33.53 3.88 -6.23
CA ASP A 330 32.20 3.36 -5.86
C ASP A 330 31.09 4.11 -6.59
N LEU A 331 31.13 5.46 -6.59
CA LEU A 331 30.16 6.28 -7.31
C LEU A 331 30.19 5.98 -8.81
N TYR A 332 31.37 5.85 -9.41
CA TYR A 332 31.53 5.50 -10.82
C TYR A 332 31.00 4.08 -11.11
N GLY A 333 31.23 3.14 -10.20
CA GLY A 333 30.70 1.77 -10.24
C GLY A 333 29.17 1.73 -10.18
N MET A 334 28.54 2.66 -9.46
CA MET A 334 27.08 2.82 -9.44
C MET A 334 26.51 3.36 -10.74
N LEU A 335 27.27 3.97 -11.65
CA LEU A 335 26.73 4.47 -12.92
C LEU A 335 26.38 3.32 -13.87
N THR A 336 25.33 3.49 -14.67
CA THR A 336 25.01 2.58 -15.79
C THR A 336 26.05 2.70 -16.92
N GLY A 337 26.19 1.66 -17.74
CA GLY A 337 27.19 1.62 -18.81
C GLY A 337 27.08 2.80 -19.80
N SER A 338 25.87 3.22 -20.13
CA SER A 338 25.60 4.38 -20.99
C SER A 338 26.06 5.69 -20.33
N LEU A 339 25.78 5.90 -19.04
CA LEU A 339 26.26 7.07 -18.31
C LEU A 339 27.77 7.07 -18.15
N ARG A 340 28.40 5.91 -17.89
CA ARG A 340 29.88 5.82 -17.86
C ARG A 340 30.50 6.16 -19.21
N ALA A 341 29.88 5.74 -20.32
CA ALA A 341 30.33 6.11 -21.66
C ALA A 341 30.19 7.61 -21.91
N ALA A 342 29.00 8.18 -21.65
CA ALA A 342 28.73 9.61 -21.81
C ALA A 342 29.65 10.47 -20.92
N LEU A 343 29.88 10.05 -19.67
CA LEU A 343 30.78 10.73 -18.75
C LEU A 343 32.23 10.68 -19.26
N ARG A 344 32.72 9.53 -19.73
CA ARG A 344 34.06 9.44 -20.33
C ARG A 344 34.22 10.36 -21.53
N GLU A 345 33.23 10.40 -22.42
CA GLU A 345 33.24 11.33 -23.57
C GLU A 345 33.31 12.79 -23.11
N ARG A 346 32.51 13.18 -22.12
CA ARG A 346 32.50 14.56 -21.58
C ARG A 346 33.80 14.92 -20.87
N LEU A 347 34.49 13.95 -20.29
CA LEU A 347 35.76 14.15 -19.58
C LEU A 347 36.99 14.10 -20.49
N ARG A 348 36.88 13.64 -21.75
CA ARG A 348 38.00 13.45 -22.69
C ARG A 348 38.80 14.72 -23.06
N GLY A 349 38.36 15.90 -22.63
CA GLY A 349 39.12 17.16 -22.76
C GLY A 349 39.27 17.95 -21.45
N VAL A 350 38.77 17.43 -20.32
CA VAL A 350 38.85 18.11 -19.01
C VAL A 350 40.17 17.80 -18.31
N ALA A 351 40.77 16.64 -18.58
CA ALA A 351 42.06 16.25 -18.01
C ALA A 351 43.24 17.17 -18.42
N THR A 352 43.08 17.94 -19.50
CA THR A 352 44.08 18.91 -19.98
C THR A 352 43.92 20.31 -19.38
N VAL A 353 42.79 20.60 -18.72
CA VAL A 353 42.53 21.85 -18.00
C VAL A 353 42.87 21.61 -16.54
N GLY A 354 43.95 22.23 -16.05
CA GLY A 354 44.47 21.99 -14.70
C GLY A 354 43.40 22.11 -13.62
N ALA A 355 43.27 21.06 -12.80
CA ALA A 355 42.34 20.94 -11.68
C ALA A 355 42.73 21.80 -10.46
N GLY A 356 43.15 23.04 -10.69
CA GLY A 356 43.71 23.95 -9.68
C GLY A 356 42.90 25.21 -9.40
N ASP A 357 41.86 25.51 -10.19
CA ASP A 357 41.05 26.71 -9.97
C ASP A 357 40.03 26.46 -8.86
N ALA A 358 40.34 26.97 -7.66
CA ALA A 358 39.47 26.90 -6.50
C ALA A 358 38.14 27.64 -6.71
N GLY A 359 38.12 28.70 -7.54
CA GLY A 359 36.91 29.46 -7.87
C GLY A 359 35.97 28.64 -8.73
N LEU A 360 36.47 28.05 -9.82
CA LEU A 360 35.70 27.15 -10.67
C LEU A 360 35.15 25.95 -9.87
N ALA A 361 35.96 25.36 -8.99
CA ALA A 361 35.52 24.27 -8.13
C ALA A 361 34.35 24.66 -7.22
N GLU A 362 34.35 25.90 -6.71
CA GLU A 362 33.26 26.43 -5.90
C GLU A 362 31.99 26.68 -6.72
N GLU A 363 32.12 27.20 -7.94
CA GLU A 363 30.99 27.36 -8.86
C GLU A 363 30.32 26.01 -9.19
N TRP A 364 31.11 24.97 -9.46
CA TRP A 364 30.60 23.61 -9.66
C TRP A 364 29.90 23.06 -8.41
N ARG A 365 30.46 23.28 -7.21
CA ARG A 365 29.81 22.86 -5.96
C ARG A 365 28.47 23.56 -5.77
N SER A 366 28.42 24.87 -5.99
CA SER A 366 27.19 25.66 -5.91
C SER A 366 26.15 25.18 -6.93
N ALA A 367 26.58 24.91 -8.18
CA ALA A 367 25.69 24.36 -9.20
C ALA A 367 25.11 23.00 -8.80
N VAL A 368 25.94 22.08 -8.29
CA VAL A 368 25.48 20.76 -7.82
C VAL A 368 24.54 20.90 -6.63
N ALA A 369 24.83 21.78 -5.67
CA ALA A 369 23.96 22.05 -4.53
C ALA A 369 22.55 22.50 -4.99
N ARG A 370 22.48 23.49 -5.91
CA ARG A 370 21.20 23.96 -6.47
C ARG A 370 20.40 22.86 -7.18
N ILE A 371 21.08 21.93 -7.86
CA ILE A 371 20.40 20.78 -8.49
C ILE A 371 19.87 19.83 -7.41
N LEU A 372 20.67 19.56 -6.37
CA LEU A 372 20.28 18.67 -5.28
C LEU A 372 19.14 19.23 -4.42
N ASP A 373 19.00 20.54 -4.31
CA ASP A 373 17.92 21.16 -3.52
C ASP A 373 16.52 20.65 -3.90
N TRP A 374 16.27 20.45 -5.20
CA TRP A 374 15.00 19.91 -5.69
C TRP A 374 15.04 18.41 -5.99
N LEU A 375 16.22 17.86 -6.31
CA LEU A 375 16.36 16.46 -6.72
C LEU A 375 16.50 15.50 -5.53
N SER A 376 17.17 15.91 -4.45
CA SER A 376 17.36 15.09 -3.25
C SER A 376 16.02 14.70 -2.60
N PRO A 377 15.07 15.61 -2.34
CA PRO A 377 13.77 15.24 -1.76
C PRO A 377 13.04 14.16 -2.57
N LEU A 378 13.12 14.23 -3.91
CA LEU A 378 12.51 13.25 -4.81
C LEU A 378 13.20 11.87 -4.71
N ALA A 379 14.53 11.85 -4.63
CA ALA A 379 15.29 10.61 -4.43
C ALA A 379 14.97 9.94 -3.10
N HIS A 380 14.92 10.71 -2.01
CA HIS A 380 14.51 10.19 -0.70
C HIS A 380 13.07 9.68 -0.71
N ALA A 381 12.16 10.40 -1.39
CA ALA A 381 10.78 9.96 -1.55
C ALA A 381 10.69 8.63 -2.31
N MET A 382 11.45 8.46 -3.40
CA MET A 382 11.49 7.22 -4.18
C MET A 382 12.01 6.02 -3.36
N ILE A 383 13.04 6.22 -2.53
CA ILE A 383 13.57 5.16 -1.65
C ILE A 383 12.52 4.78 -0.60
N ARG A 384 11.90 5.78 0.05
CA ARG A 384 10.84 5.56 1.05
C ARG A 384 9.66 4.81 0.44
N TRP A 385 9.20 5.27 -0.72
CA TRP A 385 8.12 4.69 -1.50
C TRP A 385 8.38 3.21 -1.83
N GLN A 386 9.61 2.87 -2.24
CA GLN A 386 9.95 1.49 -2.56
C GLN A 386 9.99 0.62 -1.30
N ALA A 387 10.56 1.12 -0.21
CA ALA A 387 10.59 0.42 1.07
C ALA A 387 9.16 0.05 1.50
N ASP A 388 8.25 1.02 1.52
CA ASP A 388 6.84 0.83 1.93
C ASP A 388 6.12 -0.24 1.10
N ARG A 389 6.26 -0.20 -0.24
CA ARG A 389 5.67 -1.22 -1.13
C ARG A 389 6.36 -2.58 -1.03
N SER A 390 7.66 -2.62 -0.76
CA SER A 390 8.38 -3.88 -0.59
C SER A 390 7.89 -4.64 0.65
N PHE A 391 7.59 -3.92 1.74
CA PHE A 391 6.98 -4.49 2.94
C PHE A 391 5.58 -5.05 2.63
N ASP A 392 4.76 -4.29 1.91
CA ASP A 392 3.41 -4.72 1.55
C ASP A 392 3.36 -5.90 0.57
N ARG A 393 4.29 -5.96 -0.38
CA ARG A 393 4.41 -7.08 -1.32
C ARG A 393 4.94 -8.34 -0.65
N ARG A 394 5.87 -8.22 0.32
CA ARG A 394 6.30 -9.34 1.17
C ARG A 394 5.16 -9.87 2.04
N ARG A 395 4.30 -8.99 2.59
CA ARG A 395 3.11 -9.37 3.36
C ARG A 395 2.11 -10.16 2.52
N SER A 396 1.83 -9.71 1.30
CA SER A 396 0.88 -10.37 0.38
C SER A 396 1.44 -11.67 -0.21
N SER A 397 2.72 -11.70 -0.59
CA SER A 397 3.37 -12.90 -1.14
C SER A 397 3.64 -13.98 -0.10
N ALA A 398 3.93 -13.64 1.17
CA ALA A 398 4.01 -14.62 2.24
C ALA A 398 2.66 -15.34 2.45
N ALA A 399 1.55 -14.60 2.32
CA ALA A 399 0.20 -15.17 2.34
C ALA A 399 -0.11 -16.04 1.10
N ASP A 400 0.56 -15.85 -0.05
CA ASP A 400 0.35 -16.63 -1.29
C ASP A 400 1.32 -17.81 -1.45
N ALA A 401 2.58 -17.65 -1.05
CA ALA A 401 3.60 -18.70 -1.08
C ALA A 401 3.30 -19.85 -0.10
N GLY A 402 2.60 -19.54 1.00
CA GLY A 402 1.98 -20.54 1.88
C GLY A 402 0.99 -21.46 1.17
N ARG A 403 0.33 -20.99 0.10
CA ARG A 403 -0.57 -21.79 -0.76
C ARG A 403 0.19 -22.64 -1.77
N GLY A 404 1.26 -22.09 -2.36
CA GLY A 404 2.08 -22.78 -3.36
C GLY A 404 2.85 -23.99 -2.82
N ARG A 405 3.54 -23.86 -1.68
CA ARG A 405 4.34 -24.96 -1.07
C ARG A 405 3.47 -26.12 -0.58
N ARG A 406 2.20 -25.88 -0.23
CA ARG A 406 1.23 -26.93 0.16
C ARG A 406 0.67 -27.69 -1.05
N ARG A 407 0.73 -27.12 -2.26
CA ARG A 407 0.35 -27.80 -3.51
C ARG A 407 1.40 -28.83 -3.95
N TRP A 408 2.68 -28.52 -3.76
CA TRP A 408 3.79 -29.44 -4.04
C TRP A 408 3.85 -30.62 -3.06
N ARG A 409 3.63 -30.38 -1.76
CA ARG A 409 3.51 -31.47 -0.77
C ARG A 409 2.31 -32.41 -0.96
N ARG A 410 1.33 -32.05 -1.81
CA ARG A 410 0.18 -32.91 -2.16
C ARG A 410 0.38 -33.74 -3.44
N ARG A 411 1.45 -33.51 -4.21
CA ARG A 411 1.76 -34.29 -5.44
C ARG A 411 2.90 -35.30 -5.28
N GLY A 412 3.58 -35.33 -4.13
CA GLY A 412 4.67 -36.27 -3.84
C GLY A 412 4.31 -37.38 -2.83
N SER A 413 3.02 -37.66 -2.64
CA SER A 413 2.54 -38.75 -1.77
C SER A 413 1.29 -39.37 -2.37
N THR A 414 1.43 -39.83 -3.61
CA THR A 414 0.58 -40.84 -4.24
C THR A 414 1.49 -41.89 -4.82
#